data_AF-A0A258SSP9-F1
#
_entry.id   AF-A0A258SSP9-F1
#
_cell.length_a   1.000
_cell.length_b   1.000
_cell.length_c   1.000
_cell.angle_alpha   90.00
_cell.angle_beta   90.00
_cell.angle_gamma   90.00
#
_symmetry.space_group_name_H-M   'P 1'
#
loop_
_entity.id
_entity.type
_entity.pdbx_description
1 polymer ?
#
loop_
_entity_poly.entity_id
_entity_poly.type
_entity_poly.pdbx_seq_one_letter_code
_entity_poly.pdbx_strand_id
1 'polypeptide(L)'
;MESDPHGADKALDELGDFSDLVEESRHTGQDWKIVFVACLAGRAGVMPSSEDAQEPLKTMIHSIQNGAISNYLAYDQDGELVLFA
;
A
#
# COMPACT_ATOMS: atom_id res chain seq x y z
N MET A 1 -9.90 8.68 18.15
CA MET A 1 -8.82 8.35 17.20
C MET A 1 -9.54 7.88 15.96
N GLU A 2 -9.84 8.83 15.09
CA GLU A 2 -10.52 8.53 13.83
C GLU A 2 -9.50 7.78 12.99
N SER A 3 -9.80 6.53 12.64
CA SER A 3 -8.98 5.78 11.70
C SER A 3 -8.89 6.62 10.43
N ASP A 4 -7.66 6.85 9.95
CA ASP A 4 -7.43 7.52 8.67
C ASP A 4 -8.33 6.86 7.59
N PRO A 5 -9.22 7.62 6.91
CA PRO A 5 -10.11 7.08 5.89
C PRO A 5 -9.37 6.47 4.69
N HIS A 6 -8.05 6.63 4.61
CA HIS A 6 -7.18 6.22 3.50
C HIS A 6 -6.20 5.10 3.85
N GLY A 7 -6.41 4.31 4.91
CA GLY A 7 -5.38 3.51 5.62
C GLY A 7 -4.40 2.59 4.85
N ALA A 8 -4.46 2.48 3.50
CA ALA A 8 -3.39 1.96 2.66
C ALA A 8 -3.17 2.73 1.33
N ASP A 9 -4.05 3.66 0.95
CA ASP A 9 -3.86 4.55 -0.19
C ASP A 9 -3.19 5.87 0.25
N LYS A 10 -2.16 6.30 -0.49
CA LYS A 10 -1.44 7.55 -0.21
C LYS A 10 -1.15 8.27 -1.53
N ALA A 11 -1.49 9.55 -1.61
CA ALA A 11 -1.03 10.41 -2.68
C ALA A 11 0.48 10.69 -2.55
N LEU A 12 1.13 11.10 -3.64
CA LEU A 12 2.58 11.30 -3.65
C LEU A 12 3.05 12.39 -2.66
N ASP A 13 2.22 13.39 -2.39
CA ASP A 13 2.48 14.46 -1.43
C ASP A 13 2.16 14.07 0.03
N GLU A 14 1.48 12.94 0.24
CA GLU A 14 1.22 12.34 1.56
C GLU A 14 2.28 11.29 1.95
N LEU A 15 3.14 10.90 1.00
CA LEU A 15 4.23 9.94 1.25
C LEU A 15 5.41 10.62 1.93
N GLY A 16 5.70 10.17 3.15
CA GLY A 16 6.95 10.43 3.86
C GLY A 16 7.98 9.32 3.60
N ASP A 17 8.77 9.00 4.64
CA ASP A 17 9.75 7.92 4.60
C ASP A 17 9.09 6.56 4.93
N PHE A 18 9.78 5.46 4.62
CA PHE A 18 9.25 4.11 4.93
C PHE A 18 8.98 3.91 6.44
N SER A 19 9.77 4.55 7.31
CA SER A 19 9.54 4.52 8.76
C SER A 19 8.19 5.07 9.16
N ASP A 20 7.68 6.08 8.45
CA ASP A 20 6.37 6.68 8.74
C ASP A 20 5.25 5.68 8.45
N LEU A 21 5.39 4.87 7.39
CA LEU A 21 4.47 3.77 7.07
C LEU A 21 4.49 2.68 8.14
N VAL A 22 5.69 2.33 8.64
CA VAL A 22 5.84 1.36 9.74
C VAL A 22 5.17 1.89 11.01
N GLU A 23 5.36 3.16 11.36
CA GLU A 23 4.74 3.76 12.53
C GLU A 23 3.22 3.81 12.41
N GLU A 24 2.70 4.26 11.27
CA GLU A 24 1.26 4.30 11.00
C GLU A 24 0.62 2.92 11.09
N SER A 25 1.26 1.90 10.50
CA SER A 25 0.73 0.54 10.51
C SER A 25 0.52 -0.03 11.92
N ARG A 26 1.27 0.44 12.93
CA ARG A 26 1.09 0.01 14.33
C ARG A 26 -0.28 0.39 14.90
N HIS A 27 -0.90 1.44 14.37
CA HIS A 27 -2.25 1.84 14.78
C HIS A 27 -3.34 0.85 14.34
N THR A 28 -3.04 -0.06 13.40
CA THR A 28 -3.97 -1.14 13.00
C THR A 28 -4.10 -2.22 14.08
N GLY A 29 -3.16 -2.29 15.03
CA GLY A 29 -3.10 -3.32 16.06
C GLY A 29 -2.80 -4.72 15.52
N GLN A 30 -2.38 -4.85 14.26
CA GLN A 30 -1.98 -6.11 13.64
C GLN A 30 -0.47 -6.18 13.52
N ASP A 31 0.10 -7.31 13.96
CA ASP A 31 1.49 -7.64 13.60
C ASP A 31 1.54 -8.01 12.12
N TRP A 32 2.41 -7.34 11.37
CA TRP A 32 2.69 -7.64 9.97
C TRP A 32 4.16 -7.99 9.76
N LYS A 33 4.46 -8.61 8.62
CA LYS A 33 5.82 -9.01 8.23
C LYS A 33 6.25 -8.48 6.88
N ILE A 34 5.30 -8.39 5.96
CA ILE A 34 5.51 -7.89 4.60
C ILE A 34 4.43 -6.85 4.30
N VAL A 35 4.83 -5.77 3.63
CA VAL A 35 3.93 -4.83 2.96
C VAL A 35 4.03 -5.03 1.46
N PHE A 36 2.90 -5.08 0.77
CA PHE A 36 2.84 -5.10 -0.69
C PHE A 36 2.54 -3.69 -1.20
N VAL A 37 3.25 -3.26 -2.24
CA VAL A 37 3.17 -1.90 -2.79
C VAL A 37 2.86 -1.97 -4.30
N ALA A 38 1.93 -1.11 -4.71
CA ALA A 38 1.59 -0.85 -6.11
C ALA A 38 1.43 0.66 -6.32
N CYS A 39 1.63 1.12 -7.56
CA CYS A 39 1.37 2.51 -7.93
C CYS A 39 0.17 2.59 -8.85
N LEU A 40 -0.76 3.52 -8.56
CA LEU A 40 -1.85 3.87 -9.46
C LEU A 40 -1.46 5.10 -10.27
N ALA A 41 -1.36 4.95 -11.58
CA ALA A 41 -0.99 6.05 -12.45
C ALA A 41 -2.16 7.02 -12.67
N GLY A 42 -1.85 8.32 -12.66
CA GLY A 42 -2.77 9.36 -13.09
C GLY A 42 -3.08 9.32 -14.58
N ARG A 43 -4.10 10.08 -15.02
CA ARG A 43 -4.51 10.17 -16.42
C ARG A 43 -4.47 11.60 -16.90
N ALA A 44 -3.87 11.84 -18.07
CA ALA A 44 -3.79 13.16 -18.70
C ALA A 44 -3.20 14.26 -17.79
N GLY A 45 -2.21 13.91 -16.98
CA GLY A 45 -1.55 14.84 -16.05
C GLY A 45 -2.33 15.11 -14.76
N VAL A 46 -3.44 14.39 -14.53
CA VAL A 46 -4.23 14.49 -13.30
C VAL A 46 -3.92 13.29 -12.41
N MET A 47 -3.59 13.55 -11.14
CA MET A 47 -3.38 12.52 -10.12
C MET A 47 -4.70 11.78 -9.82
N PRO A 48 -4.65 10.46 -9.55
CA PRO A 48 -5.84 9.74 -9.11
C PRO A 48 -6.28 10.25 -7.74
N SER A 49 -7.59 10.27 -7.52
CA SER A 49 -8.18 10.52 -6.21
C SER A 49 -8.20 9.25 -5.36
N SER A 50 -8.44 9.39 -4.06
CA SER A 50 -8.66 8.24 -3.17
C SER A 50 -9.87 7.40 -3.58
N GLU A 51 -10.89 8.01 -4.21
CA GLU A 51 -12.03 7.27 -4.76
C GLU A 51 -11.61 6.41 -5.96
N ASP A 52 -10.74 6.93 -6.83
CA ASP A 52 -10.17 6.18 -7.96
C ASP A 52 -9.30 4.99 -7.48
N ALA A 53 -8.74 5.07 -6.27
CA ALA A 53 -7.89 4.03 -5.69
C ALA A 53 -8.67 2.82 -5.12
N GLN A 54 -9.97 2.96 -4.83
CA GLN A 54 -10.74 1.93 -4.12
C GLN A 54 -10.83 0.59 -4.89
N GLU A 55 -11.20 0.63 -6.17
CA GLU A 55 -11.31 -0.59 -6.99
C GLU A 55 -9.93 -1.24 -7.28
N PRO A 56 -8.87 -0.49 -7.62
CA PRO A 56 -7.51 -1.02 -7.68
C PRO A 56 -7.06 -1.68 -6.37
N LEU A 57 -7.32 -1.07 -5.21
CA LEU A 57 -6.93 -1.61 -3.91
C LEU A 57 -7.67 -2.92 -3.61
N LYS A 58 -8.98 -2.98 -3.87
CA LYS A 58 -9.78 -4.21 -3.75
C LYS A 58 -9.26 -5.32 -4.66
N THR A 59 -8.87 -4.98 -5.89
CA THR A 59 -8.27 -5.94 -6.83
C THR A 59 -6.93 -6.46 -6.31
N MET A 60 -6.10 -5.59 -5.73
CA MET A 60 -4.84 -5.97 -5.10
C MET A 60 -5.04 -6.92 -3.92
N ILE A 61 -5.99 -6.64 -3.04
CA ILE A 61 -6.35 -7.52 -1.92
C ILE A 61 -6.75 -8.91 -2.44
N HIS A 62 -7.63 -8.99 -3.44
CA HIS A 62 -8.04 -10.27 -4.02
C HIS A 62 -6.87 -11.02 -4.68
N SER A 63 -5.99 -10.33 -5.39
CA SER A 63 -4.78 -10.93 -5.98
C SER A 63 -3.87 -11.54 -4.91
N ILE A 64 -3.61 -10.80 -3.83
CA ILE A 64 -2.79 -11.28 -2.70
C ILE A 64 -3.42 -12.51 -2.04
N GLN A 65 -4.73 -12.49 -1.78
CA GLN A 65 -5.45 -13.63 -1.20
C GLN A 65 -5.39 -14.89 -2.08
N ASN A 66 -5.25 -14.73 -3.40
CA ASN A 66 -5.12 -15.83 -4.35
C ASN A 66 -3.64 -16.19 -4.66
N GLY A 67 -2.67 -15.59 -3.97
CA GLY A 67 -1.24 -15.82 -4.19
C GLY A 67 -0.66 -15.17 -5.44
N ALA A 68 -1.43 -14.35 -6.16
CA ALA A 68 -1.00 -13.63 -7.35
C ALA A 68 -0.26 -12.33 -6.99
N ILE A 69 0.91 -12.46 -6.37
CA ILE A 69 1.67 -11.34 -5.80
C ILE A 69 2.80 -10.80 -6.67
N SER A 70 3.15 -11.48 -7.77
CA SER A 70 4.29 -11.14 -8.64
C SER A 70 4.22 -9.76 -9.30
N ASN A 71 3.04 -9.12 -9.28
CA ASN A 71 2.81 -7.78 -9.84
C ASN A 71 3.05 -6.65 -8.83
N TYR A 72 3.38 -6.98 -7.58
CA TYR A 72 3.57 -6.01 -6.51
C TYR A 72 5.01 -6.03 -6.02
N LEU A 73 5.51 -4.87 -5.62
CA LEU A 73 6.73 -4.82 -4.82
C LEU A 73 6.39 -5.27 -3.41
N ALA A 74 7.35 -5.88 -2.73
CA ALA A 74 7.17 -6.33 -1.37
C ALA A 74 8.37 -5.95 -0.53
N TYR A 75 8.10 -5.41 0.65
CA TYR A 75 9.14 -4.99 1.59
C TYR A 75 8.87 -5.61 2.96
N ASP A 76 9.93 -5.90 3.71
CA ASP A 76 9.80 -6.25 5.13
C ASP A 76 9.71 -5.00 6.03
N GLN A 77 9.72 -5.21 7.34
CA GLN A 77 9.60 -4.11 8.32
C GLN A 77 10.82 -3.18 8.36
N ASP A 78 11.97 -3.64 7.86
CA ASP A 78 13.20 -2.85 7.78
C ASP A 78 13.28 -2.06 6.46
N GLY A 79 12.31 -2.25 5.55
CA GLY A 79 12.26 -1.62 4.24
C GLY A 79 13.08 -2.36 3.19
N GLU A 80 13.51 -3.58 3.46
CA GLU A 80 14.28 -4.38 2.53
C GLU A 80 13.36 -5.10 1.53
N LEU A 81 13.76 -5.10 0.26
CA LEU A 81 12.96 -5.73 -0.80
C LEU A 81 12.95 -7.25 -0.64
N VAL A 82 11.75 -7.83 -0.59
CA VAL A 82 11.54 -9.28 -0.49
C VAL A 82 11.17 -9.85 -1.86
N LEU A 83 11.95 -10.82 -2.33
CA LEU A 83 11.73 -11.50 -3.59
C LEU A 83 11.07 -12.86 -3.35
N PHE A 84 9.97 -13.12 -4.04
CA PHE A 84 9.28 -14.41 -4.04
C PHE A 84 9.67 -15.19 -5.32
N ALA A 85 10.05 -16.46 -5.14
CA ALA A 85 10.50 -17.36 -6.21
C ALA A 85 9.36 -18.19 -6.80
#